data_AF-A0A963J9V4-F1
#
_entry.id   AF-A0A963J9V4-F1
#
_cell.length_a   1.000
_cell.length_b   1.000
_cell.length_c   1.000
_cell.angle_alpha   90.00
_cell.angle_beta   90.00
_cell.angle_gamma   90.00
#
_symmetry.space_group_name_H-M   'P 1'
#
loop_
_entity.id
_entity.type
_entity.pdbx_description
1 polymer ?
#
loop_
_entity_poly.entity_id
_entity_poly.type
_entity_poly.pdbx_seq_one_letter_code
_entity_poly.pdbx_strand_id
1 'polypeptide(L)' 'MKALSDLFSTDYGLMSIVGICMMLIGITAFGIVVRKKMNQPPREPEA' A
#
# COMPACT_ATOMS: atom_id res chain seq x y z
N MET A 1 25.96 -7.19 -5.30
CA MET A 1 25.78 -5.94 -6.09
C MET A 1 25.25 -6.22 -7.49
N LYS A 2 25.85 -7.11 -8.29
CA LYS A 2 25.37 -7.43 -9.65
C LYS A 2 23.92 -7.92 -9.73
N ALA A 3 23.51 -8.80 -8.81
CA ALA A 3 22.14 -9.32 -8.76
C ALA A 3 21.07 -8.29 -8.37
N LEU A 4 21.41 -7.32 -7.50
CA LEU A 4 20.50 -6.22 -7.16
C LEU A 4 20.38 -5.25 -8.34
N SER A 5 21.50 -4.93 -9.00
CA SER A 5 21.50 -4.11 -10.22
C SER A 5 20.73 -4.79 -11.36
N ASP A 6 20.85 -6.10 -11.55
CA ASP A 6 20.05 -6.87 -12.51
C ASP A 6 18.55 -6.85 -12.17
N LEU A 7 18.21 -6.88 -10.88
CA LEU A 7 16.83 -6.82 -10.42
C LEU A 7 16.19 -5.44 -10.65
N PHE A 8 16.96 -4.35 -10.64
CA PHE A 8 16.47 -3.02 -11.00
C PHE A 8 16.58 -2.71 -12.51
N SER A 9 17.45 -3.40 -13.24
CA SER A 9 17.74 -3.14 -14.65
C SER A 9 16.97 -4.04 -15.62
N THR A 10 16.40 -5.15 -15.16
CA THR A 10 15.57 -6.03 -15.99
C THR A 10 14.10 -5.61 -15.89
N ASP A 11 13.38 -5.56 -17.02
CA ASP A 11 11.96 -5.21 -17.08
C ASP A 11 11.09 -6.00 -16.09
N TYR A 12 11.41 -7.29 -15.89
CA TYR A 12 10.73 -8.17 -14.93
C TYR A 12 10.95 -7.78 -13.46
N GLY A 13 12.17 -7.35 -13.11
CA GLY A 13 12.50 -6.98 -11.74
C GLY A 13 11.89 -5.64 -11.37
N LEU A 14 11.95 -4.65 -12.27
CA LEU A 14 11.28 -3.37 -12.09
C LEU A 14 9.75 -3.55 -11.96
N MET A 15 9.13 -4.37 -12.82
CA MET A 15 7.70 -4.68 -12.73
C MET A 15 7.34 -5.30 -11.36
N SER A 16 8.17 -6.23 -10.86
CA SER A 16 7.95 -6.85 -9.56
C SER A 16 8.04 -5.85 -8.39
N ILE A 17 9.00 -4.92 -8.43
CA ILE A 17 9.18 -3.90 -7.41
C ILE A 17 8.00 -2.93 -7.41
N VAL A 18 7.54 -2.48 -8.58
CA VAL A 18 6.36 -1.62 -8.70
C VAL A 18 5.12 -2.31 -8.14
N GLY A 19 4.91 -3.59 -8.45
CA GLY A 19 3.81 -4.38 -7.89
C GLY A 19 3.85 -4.49 -6.36
N ILE A 20 5.04 -4.75 -5.80
CA ILE A 20 5.25 -4.81 -4.35
C ILE A 20 4.96 -3.44 -3.71
N CYS A 21 5.46 -2.34 -4.28
CA CYS A 21 5.19 -1.00 -3.79
C CYS A 21 3.69 -0.67 -3.81
N MET A 22 2.99 -0.99 -4.91
CA MET A 22 1.54 -0.81 -5.02
C MET A 22 0.77 -1.61 -3.96
N MET A 23 1.17 -2.86 -3.72
CA MET A 23 0.54 -3.70 -2.70
C MET A 23 0.72 -3.11 -1.29
N LEU A 24 1.93 -2.66 -0.94
CA LEU A 24 2.22 -2.06 0.36
C LEU A 24 1.44 -0.75 0.57
N ILE A 25 1.34 0.09 -0.46
CA ILE A 25 0.54 1.32 -0.42
C ILE A 25 -0.94 0.97 -0.20
N GLY A 26 -1.46 -0.01 -0.94
CA GLY A 26 -2.86 -0.44 -0.83
C GLY A 26 -3.21 -0.95 0.56
N ILE A 27 -2.40 -1.85 1.13
CA ILE A 27 -2.61 -2.40 2.47
C ILE A 27 -2.53 -1.29 3.54
N THR A 28 -1.56 -0.39 3.41
CA THR A 28 -1.38 0.73 4.36
C THR A 28 -2.56 1.69 4.30
N ALA A 29 -2.97 2.10 3.10
CA ALA A 29 -4.12 2.97 2.91
C ALA A 29 -5.41 2.35 3.45
N PHE A 30 -5.64 1.07 3.18
CA PHE A 30 -6.78 0.32 3.73
C PHE A 30 -6.76 0.29 5.26
N GLY A 31 -5.61 -0.03 5.87
CA GLY A 31 -5.45 -0.03 7.33
C GLY A 31 -5.74 1.35 7.95
N ILE A 32 -5.33 2.44 7.31
CA ILE A 32 -5.64 3.81 7.75
C ILE A 32 -7.14 4.08 7.71
N VAL A 33 -7.82 3.72 6.62
CA VAL A 33 -9.27 3.93 6.46
C VAL A 33 -10.05 3.14 7.49
N VAL A 34 -9.73 1.85 7.67
CA VAL A 34 -10.38 0.98 8.66
C VAL A 34 -10.16 1.53 10.06
N ARG A 35 -8.91 1.88 10.41
CA ARG A 35 -8.59 2.47 11.72
C ARG A 35 -9.33 3.78 11.95
N LYS A 36 -9.40 4.66 10.94
CA LYS A 36 -10.20 5.89 11.01
C LYS A 36 -11.67 5.58 11.26
N LYS A 37 -12.24 4.59 10.56
CA LYS A 37 -13.65 4.24 10.69
C LYS A 37 -13.99 3.63 12.04
N MET A 38 -13.12 2.77 12.57
CA MET A 38 -13.28 2.18 13.91
C MET A 38 -13.18 3.21 15.03
N ASN A 39 -12.37 4.25 14.84
CA ASN A 39 -12.19 5.32 15.82
C ASN A 39 -13.16 6.50 15.64
N GLN A 40 -14.08 6.44 14.66
CA GLN A 40 -15.11 7.46 14.52
C GLN A 40 -16.15 7.30 15.63
N PRO A 41 -16.50 8.37 16.38
CA PRO A 41 -17.63 8.31 17.29
C PRO A 41 -18.92 8.01 16.51
N PRO A 42 -19.93 7.39 17.15
CA PRO A 42 -21.22 7.13 16.52
C PRO A 42 -21.73 8.43 15.89
N ARG A 43 -22.09 8.38 14.60
CA ARG A 43 -22.68 9.54 13.93
C ARG A 43 -24.02 9.79 14.60
N GLU A 44 -24.14 10.91 15.31
CA GLU A 44 -25.43 11.34 15.84
C GLU A 44 -26.41 11.48 14.66
N PRO A 45 -27.62 10.89 14.75
CA PRO A 45 -28.65 11.11 13.74
C PRO A 45 -28.92 12.61 13.71
N GLU A 46 -28.82 13.23 12.54
CA GLU A 46 -29.24 14.62 12.33
C GLU A 46 -30.73 14.70 12.70
N ALA A 47 -31.03 15.44 13.78
CA ALA A 47 -32.36 15.63 14.33
C ALA A 47 -33.14 16.72 13.56
#